data_AF-P0DI99-F1
#
_entry.id   AF-P0DI99-F1
#
_cell.length_a   1.000
_cell.length_b   1.000
_cell.length_c   1.000
_cell.angle_alpha   90.00
_cell.angle_beta   90.00
_cell.angle_gamma   90.00
#
_symmetry.space_group_name_H-M   'P 1'
#
loop_
_entity.id
_entity.type
_entity.pdbx_description
1 polymer ?
#
loop_
_entity_poly.entity_id
_entity_poly.type
_entity_poly.pdbx_seq_one_letter_code
_entity_poly.pdbx_strand_id
1 'polypeptide(L)'
;MKIKKIKLLKALALTGAFGIVATVPVIVYSCSSTDNNGGTGDNNTGGGGSGTDQQQGTTYTPAIKSDVTLSGALSKIYDTTNTGDSRKNTNTLIAEDIKANPENYFTNGEDLKKVEGWSVTVDGSFDSNSVWTGDAYSKWSAVADTHKGVYKSTSKQLNINSLKDLKSQLDTSAKIKAICDESNLVFSTADADSYKIQNELGFTGGDLLHINVTATQAGKTLNMDLGIPVSDLNLKITDLKVSVTASNNSTGNNVAAVSDLTTNFTYNIGIKEEVTAPTEKPNLAKTDKGEVMKVLKALGYTQTGDETKLDNDKVSNSLGLYNCEFTAVSATPVEGSEDKFTIKLKAKPLTDYVWEDGTNTEKEISFEATFTMTGN
;
A
#
# COMPACT_ATOMS: atom_id res chain seq x y z
N MET A 1 9.31 -16.96 52.42
CA MET A 1 9.86 -15.59 52.52
C MET A 1 10.44 -15.21 51.15
N LYS A 2 9.98 -14.08 50.57
CA LYS A 2 10.63 -13.24 49.52
C LYS A 2 10.87 -13.80 48.11
N ILE A 3 9.97 -13.37 47.22
CA ILE A 3 10.22 -12.89 45.86
C ILE A 3 11.46 -11.98 45.79
N LYS A 4 12.33 -12.20 44.80
CA LYS A 4 13.15 -11.15 44.15
C LYS A 4 13.24 -11.44 42.64
N LYS A 5 12.50 -10.62 41.88
CA LYS A 5 12.68 -10.35 40.45
C LYS A 5 14.09 -9.78 40.18
N ILE A 6 14.44 -9.67 38.90
CA ILE A 6 15.40 -8.72 38.27
C ILE A 6 16.85 -9.26 38.19
N LYS A 7 17.57 -9.33 37.06
CA LYS A 7 17.57 -8.67 35.73
C LYS A 7 18.16 -9.67 34.72
N LEU A 8 17.53 -9.94 33.57
CA LEU A 8 17.73 -9.18 32.32
C LEU A 8 19.21 -8.83 32.09
N LEU A 9 19.93 -9.63 31.30
CA LEU A 9 20.94 -9.11 30.38
C LEU A 9 21.35 -10.21 29.37
N LYS A 10 21.05 -9.92 28.08
CA LYS A 10 21.70 -10.42 26.84
C LYS A 10 21.30 -11.86 26.43
N ALA A 11 20.44 -12.10 25.44
CA ALA A 11 20.20 -11.35 24.20
C ALA A 11 21.50 -10.87 23.53
N LEU A 12 22.49 -11.76 23.42
CA LEU A 12 23.58 -11.63 22.43
C LEU A 12 24.21 -13.01 22.12
N ALA A 13 23.50 -13.77 21.30
CA ALA A 13 23.99 -14.87 20.46
C ALA A 13 22.84 -15.12 19.45
N LEU A 14 22.77 -14.49 18.28
CA LEU A 14 23.79 -14.39 17.23
C LEU A 14 24.27 -15.78 16.81
N THR A 15 23.39 -16.52 16.16
CA THR A 15 23.74 -17.50 15.12
C THR A 15 22.51 -17.71 14.25
N GLY A 16 22.59 -17.30 12.99
CA GLY A 16 21.59 -17.60 11.98
C GLY A 16 21.40 -19.10 11.81
N ALA A 17 20.17 -19.50 11.49
CA ALA A 17 19.87 -20.83 11.02
C ALA A 17 18.99 -20.70 9.78
N PHE A 18 19.57 -21.18 8.69
CA PHE A 18 19.08 -21.31 7.34
C PHE A 18 17.59 -21.62 7.23
N GLY A 19 16.94 -20.93 6.29
CA GLY A 19 15.69 -21.36 5.69
C GLY A 19 15.89 -22.72 5.03
N ILE A 20 15.52 -23.78 5.75
CA ILE A 20 15.12 -25.04 5.14
C ILE A 20 13.61 -25.00 5.22
N VAL A 21 12.95 -24.75 4.09
CA VAL A 21 11.52 -24.99 3.94
C VAL A 21 11.34 -26.48 4.17
N ALA A 22 10.97 -26.85 5.39
CA ALA A 22 10.40 -28.15 5.64
C ALA A 22 9.16 -28.24 4.76
N THR A 23 9.16 -29.17 3.81
CA THR A 23 7.93 -29.64 3.17
C THR A 23 7.00 -30.05 4.30
N VAL A 24 6.06 -29.17 4.67
CA VAL A 24 5.03 -29.49 5.65
C VAL A 24 4.24 -30.63 5.02
N PRO A 25 4.22 -31.84 5.62
CA PRO A 25 3.33 -32.88 5.14
C PRO A 25 1.92 -32.32 5.32
N VAL A 26 1.20 -32.09 4.22
CA VAL A 26 -0.23 -31.87 4.28
C VAL A 26 -0.82 -33.18 4.79
N ILE A 27 -1.09 -33.26 6.10
CA ILE A 27 -1.73 -34.43 6.69
C ILE A 27 -3.20 -34.34 6.29
N VAL A 28 -3.52 -34.95 5.15
CA VAL A 28 -4.89 -35.16 4.69
C VAL A 28 -5.49 -36.24 5.59
N TYR A 29 -6.21 -35.86 6.64
CA TYR A 29 -7.02 -36.83 7.38
C TYR A 29 -8.26 -37.14 6.55
N SER A 30 -8.27 -38.29 5.87
CA SER A 30 -9.52 -38.95 5.49
C SER A 30 -10.15 -39.47 6.77
N CYS A 31 -11.20 -38.82 7.26
CA CYS A 31 -12.00 -39.42 8.33
C CYS A 31 -12.68 -40.66 7.76
N SER A 32 -12.09 -41.84 7.99
CA SER A 32 -12.84 -43.08 7.92
C SER A 32 -13.84 -43.04 9.08
N SER A 33 -15.12 -42.88 8.79
CA SER A 33 -16.15 -43.47 9.65
C SER A 33 -15.83 -44.95 9.74
N THR A 34 -15.14 -45.36 10.81
CA THR A 34 -15.30 -46.72 11.30
C THR A 34 -16.73 -46.75 11.81
N ASP A 35 -17.62 -47.22 10.96
CA ASP A 35 -18.93 -47.68 11.39
C ASP A 35 -18.71 -48.58 12.60
N ASN A 36 -19.42 -48.24 13.67
CA ASN A 36 -19.65 -49.13 14.79
C ASN A 36 -20.19 -50.45 14.25
N ASN A 37 -19.32 -51.42 14.02
CA ASN A 37 -19.74 -52.81 13.96
C ASN A 37 -19.38 -53.50 15.27
N GLY A 38 -20.06 -53.05 16.33
CA GLY A 38 -20.48 -53.96 17.38
C GLY A 38 -21.55 -54.85 16.78
N GLY A 39 -21.18 -56.05 16.35
CA GLY A 39 -22.09 -56.90 15.58
C GLY A 39 -21.47 -58.25 15.26
N THR A 40 -21.10 -58.99 16.30
CA THR A 40 -20.89 -60.43 16.20
C THR A 40 -22.22 -61.06 15.75
N GLY A 41 -22.15 -61.86 14.69
CA GLY A 41 -23.27 -62.23 13.85
C GLY A 41 -24.47 -62.84 14.55
N ASP A 42 -25.64 -62.45 14.07
CA ASP A 42 -26.79 -63.35 14.00
C ASP A 42 -27.35 -63.34 12.59
N ASN A 43 -27.76 -64.53 12.16
CA ASN A 43 -28.51 -64.81 10.95
C ASN A 43 -29.75 -63.90 10.86
N ASN A 44 -29.93 -63.13 9.79
CA ASN A 44 -31.01 -63.38 8.85
C ASN A 44 -30.91 -62.50 7.59
N THR A 45 -31.11 -63.18 6.47
CA THR A 45 -31.38 -62.74 5.11
C THR A 45 -32.25 -61.48 4.95
N GLY A 46 -31.83 -60.62 4.01
CA GLY A 46 -32.76 -59.88 3.14
C GLY A 46 -32.94 -58.41 3.47
N GLY A 47 -32.39 -57.54 2.62
CA GLY A 47 -32.72 -56.11 2.66
C GLY A 47 -31.76 -55.30 1.81
N GLY A 48 -32.11 -55.10 0.54
CA GLY A 48 -31.43 -54.13 -0.31
C GLY A 48 -31.49 -52.75 0.33
N GLY A 49 -30.35 -52.24 0.75
CA GLY A 49 -30.16 -50.87 1.19
C GLY A 49 -29.20 -50.20 0.23
N SER A 50 -29.76 -49.44 -0.72
CA SER A 50 -29.08 -48.40 -1.47
C SER A 50 -28.62 -47.31 -0.49
N GLY A 51 -27.62 -47.62 0.33
CA GLY A 51 -27.00 -46.68 1.26
C GLY A 51 -25.96 -45.90 0.48
N THR A 52 -26.36 -44.73 0.00
CA THR A 52 -25.52 -43.70 -0.63
C THR A 52 -24.11 -43.73 -0.03
N ASP A 53 -23.10 -43.95 -0.87
CA ASP A 53 -21.70 -43.70 -0.54
C ASP A 53 -21.61 -42.32 0.13
N GLN A 54 -21.51 -42.31 1.46
CA GLN A 54 -21.13 -41.12 2.21
C GLN A 54 -19.67 -40.91 1.83
N GLN A 55 -19.43 -40.14 0.75
CA GLN A 55 -18.09 -39.78 0.32
C GLN A 55 -17.32 -39.30 1.56
N GLN A 56 -16.23 -40.01 1.90
CA GLN A 56 -15.33 -39.61 2.96
C GLN A 56 -14.75 -38.25 2.58
N GLY A 57 -15.22 -37.22 3.29
CA GLY A 57 -14.76 -35.86 3.08
C GLY A 57 -13.32 -35.66 3.57
N THR A 58 -12.61 -34.77 2.90
CA THR A 58 -11.25 -34.35 3.26
C THR A 58 -11.29 -33.18 4.23
N THR A 59 -10.53 -33.24 5.32
CA THR A 59 -10.33 -32.08 6.20
C THR A 59 -9.02 -31.37 5.86
N TYR A 60 -9.12 -30.09 5.51
CA TYR A 60 -7.98 -29.23 5.24
C TYR A 60 -7.62 -28.42 6.50
N THR A 61 -6.39 -28.57 6.99
CA THR A 61 -5.87 -27.70 8.06
C THR A 61 -5.15 -26.51 7.43
N PRO A 62 -5.57 -25.26 7.67
CA PRO A 62 -4.88 -24.08 7.14
C PRO A 62 -3.41 -24.05 7.55
N ALA A 63 -2.52 -23.85 6.59
CA ALA A 63 -1.08 -23.72 6.80
C ALA A 63 -0.58 -22.39 6.23
N ILE A 64 -0.37 -21.40 7.10
CA ILE A 64 0.04 -20.05 6.67
C ILE A 64 1.48 -20.06 6.16
N LYS A 65 1.78 -19.24 5.15
CA LYS A 65 3.15 -18.97 4.72
C LYS A 65 3.89 -18.18 5.81
N SER A 66 5.17 -18.47 6.03
CA SER A 66 6.00 -17.73 7.00
C SER A 66 6.14 -16.24 6.64
N ASP A 67 6.15 -15.96 5.34
CA ASP A 67 6.30 -14.63 4.79
C ASP A 67 5.26 -14.44 3.68
N VAL A 68 4.53 -13.34 3.77
CA VAL A 68 3.54 -12.92 2.77
C VAL A 68 3.94 -11.53 2.30
N THR A 69 4.37 -11.44 1.05
CA THR A 69 4.66 -10.17 0.38
C THR A 69 3.68 -9.98 -0.76
N LEU A 70 2.86 -8.95 -0.66
CA LEU A 70 1.84 -8.61 -1.64
C LEU A 70 1.98 -7.15 -2.07
N SER A 71 1.27 -6.80 -3.12
CA SER A 71 1.16 -5.43 -3.58
C SER A 71 -0.23 -5.16 -4.16
N GLY A 72 -0.60 -3.89 -4.23
CA GLY A 72 -1.81 -3.43 -4.89
C GLY A 72 -2.39 -2.16 -4.30
N ALA A 73 -3.64 -1.86 -4.61
CA ALA A 73 -4.34 -0.65 -4.15
C ALA A 73 -4.29 -0.42 -2.63
N LEU A 74 -4.25 0.85 -2.21
CA LEU A 74 -4.35 1.25 -0.80
C LEU A 74 -5.62 0.72 -0.13
N SER A 75 -6.72 0.62 -0.89
CA SER A 75 -8.04 0.19 -0.43
C SER A 75 -8.07 -1.22 0.19
N LYS A 76 -7.05 -2.05 -0.08
CA LYS A 76 -6.88 -3.38 0.51
C LYS A 76 -6.38 -3.38 1.95
N ILE A 77 -5.80 -2.28 2.41
CA ILE A 77 -5.28 -2.14 3.79
C ILE A 77 -5.84 -0.93 4.53
N TYR A 78 -6.46 0.00 3.82
CA TYR A 78 -7.10 1.18 4.39
C TYR A 78 -8.39 1.53 3.65
N ASP A 79 -9.51 1.64 4.39
CA ASP A 79 -10.81 1.95 3.80
C ASP A 79 -10.90 3.45 3.46
N THR A 80 -10.69 3.74 2.18
CA THR A 80 -10.76 5.09 1.59
C THR A 80 -12.19 5.54 1.32
N THR A 81 -13.18 4.66 1.42
CA THR A 81 -14.56 4.90 0.97
C THR A 81 -15.49 5.29 2.09
N ASN A 82 -15.31 4.72 3.29
CA ASN A 82 -16.14 4.99 4.46
C ASN A 82 -15.44 5.90 5.47
N THR A 83 -16.22 6.51 6.35
CA THR A 83 -15.75 7.40 7.42
C THR A 83 -16.47 7.07 8.73
N GLY A 84 -15.86 7.43 9.87
CA GLY A 84 -16.45 7.16 11.19
C GLY A 84 -16.62 5.66 11.46
N ASP A 85 -17.73 5.31 12.12
CA ASP A 85 -17.97 3.95 12.63
C ASP A 85 -18.23 2.90 11.54
N SER A 86 -18.54 3.30 10.31
CA SER A 86 -18.70 2.38 9.17
C SER A 86 -17.38 2.02 8.50
N ARG A 87 -16.28 2.71 8.86
CA ARG A 87 -14.96 2.46 8.28
C ARG A 87 -14.43 1.11 8.73
N LYS A 88 -14.09 0.25 7.77
CA LYS A 88 -13.38 -0.99 8.06
C LYS A 88 -11.95 -0.68 8.51
N ASN A 89 -11.54 -1.31 9.61
CA ASN A 89 -10.16 -1.23 10.06
C ASN A 89 -9.24 -2.14 9.20
N THR A 90 -7.94 -1.95 9.33
CA THR A 90 -6.93 -2.71 8.56
C THR A 90 -7.00 -4.21 8.80
N ASN A 91 -7.28 -4.67 10.04
CA ASN A 91 -7.47 -6.10 10.32
C ASN A 91 -8.62 -6.68 9.50
N THR A 92 -9.76 -5.99 9.44
CA THR A 92 -10.93 -6.42 8.66
C THR A 92 -10.61 -6.50 7.18
N LEU A 93 -9.94 -5.50 6.60
CA LEU A 93 -9.61 -5.50 5.17
C LEU A 93 -8.63 -6.62 4.80
N ILE A 94 -7.59 -6.85 5.61
CA ILE A 94 -6.66 -7.97 5.40
C ILE A 94 -7.40 -9.31 5.54
N ALA A 95 -8.29 -9.46 6.52
CA ALA A 95 -9.07 -10.68 6.69
C ALA A 95 -9.98 -10.97 5.47
N GLU A 96 -10.60 -9.92 4.90
CA GLU A 96 -11.38 -10.02 3.66
C GLU A 96 -10.51 -10.43 2.47
N ASP A 97 -9.30 -9.88 2.34
CA ASP A 97 -8.38 -10.24 1.26
C ASP A 97 -7.84 -11.67 1.40
N ILE A 98 -7.53 -12.13 2.62
CA ILE A 98 -7.15 -13.53 2.89
C ILE A 98 -8.28 -14.48 2.47
N LYS A 99 -9.53 -14.15 2.81
CA LYS A 99 -10.68 -14.99 2.47
C LYS A 99 -10.92 -15.06 0.96
N ALA A 100 -10.71 -13.94 0.26
CA ALA A 100 -10.88 -13.88 -1.20
C ALA A 100 -9.73 -14.56 -1.95
N ASN A 101 -8.51 -14.52 -1.42
CA ASN A 101 -7.29 -14.98 -2.09
C ASN A 101 -6.42 -15.89 -1.18
N PRO A 102 -6.95 -17.00 -0.63
CA PRO A 102 -6.24 -17.82 0.34
C PRO A 102 -4.89 -18.37 -0.16
N GLU A 103 -4.72 -18.61 -1.46
CA GLU A 103 -3.48 -19.04 -2.12
C GLU A 103 -2.33 -18.05 -1.95
N ASN A 104 -2.64 -16.77 -1.72
CA ASN A 104 -1.62 -15.75 -1.48
C ASN A 104 -1.05 -15.88 -0.07
N TYR A 105 -1.81 -16.40 0.89
CA TYR A 105 -1.48 -16.40 2.32
C TYR A 105 -1.18 -17.79 2.89
N PHE A 106 -1.83 -18.83 2.40
CA PHE A 106 -1.69 -20.21 2.85
C PHE A 106 -0.97 -21.05 1.81
N THR A 107 -0.13 -21.99 2.25
CA THR A 107 0.54 -22.95 1.35
C THR A 107 -0.45 -23.91 0.70
N ASN A 108 -1.59 -24.15 1.35
CA ASN A 108 -2.71 -24.96 0.85
C ASN A 108 -3.95 -24.12 0.50
N GLY A 109 -3.78 -22.85 0.14
CA GLY A 109 -4.91 -21.94 -0.10
C GLY A 109 -5.85 -22.38 -1.23
N GLU A 110 -5.33 -23.02 -2.29
CA GLU A 110 -6.14 -23.59 -3.38
C GLU A 110 -7.09 -24.71 -2.90
N ASP A 111 -6.72 -25.44 -1.85
CA ASP A 111 -7.59 -26.44 -1.25
C ASP A 111 -8.67 -25.78 -0.37
N LEU A 112 -8.31 -24.71 0.36
CA LEU A 112 -9.26 -23.96 1.19
C LEU A 112 -10.36 -23.30 0.36
N LYS A 113 -10.10 -22.89 -0.90
CA LYS A 113 -11.13 -22.37 -1.82
C LYS A 113 -12.25 -23.38 -2.12
N LYS A 114 -11.97 -24.68 -2.00
CA LYS A 114 -12.95 -25.76 -2.31
C LYS A 114 -13.99 -25.94 -1.21
N VAL A 115 -13.81 -25.31 -0.06
CA VAL A 115 -14.72 -25.41 1.08
C VAL A 115 -15.32 -24.03 1.36
N GLU A 116 -16.64 -23.95 1.36
CA GLU A 116 -17.36 -22.72 1.70
C GLU A 116 -17.50 -22.54 3.23
N GLY A 117 -17.91 -21.35 3.65
CA GLY A 117 -18.39 -21.10 5.02
C GLY A 117 -17.33 -20.79 6.08
N TRP A 118 -16.04 -21.00 5.83
CA TRP A 118 -15.00 -20.58 6.78
C TRP A 118 -14.86 -19.05 6.80
N SER A 119 -14.34 -18.55 7.91
CA SER A 119 -14.05 -17.13 8.12
C SER A 119 -12.65 -16.94 8.67
N VAL A 120 -12.14 -15.73 8.47
CA VAL A 120 -10.81 -15.31 8.89
C VAL A 120 -10.95 -14.16 9.86
N THR A 121 -10.16 -14.16 10.93
CA THR A 121 -9.87 -12.98 11.72
C THR A 121 -8.38 -12.70 11.69
N VAL A 122 -8.03 -11.42 11.72
CA VAL A 122 -6.65 -10.94 11.68
C VAL A 122 -6.41 -10.05 12.89
N ASP A 123 -5.23 -10.17 13.49
CA ASP A 123 -4.72 -9.27 14.50
C ASP A 123 -3.29 -8.84 14.15
N GLY A 124 -3.16 -7.63 13.60
CA GLY A 124 -1.88 -6.98 13.35
C GLY A 124 -1.36 -6.14 14.53
N SER A 125 -2.03 -6.15 15.68
CA SER A 125 -1.68 -5.32 16.84
C SER A 125 -1.53 -3.82 16.52
N PHE A 126 -2.34 -3.33 15.58
CA PHE A 126 -2.38 -1.92 15.19
C PHE A 126 -2.80 -1.04 16.38
N ASP A 127 -1.97 -0.06 16.74
CA ASP A 127 -2.27 0.90 17.80
C ASP A 127 -3.44 1.80 17.37
N SER A 128 -4.53 1.80 18.15
CA SER A 128 -5.71 2.62 17.88
C SER A 128 -5.54 4.07 18.34
N ASN A 129 -4.48 4.40 19.08
CA ASN A 129 -4.24 5.77 19.54
C ASN A 129 -3.55 6.59 18.44
N SER A 130 -4.20 7.66 17.99
CA SER A 130 -3.54 8.63 17.13
C SER A 130 -2.46 9.39 17.91
N VAL A 131 -1.25 9.41 17.36
CA VAL A 131 -0.14 10.28 17.81
C VAL A 131 0.02 11.54 16.94
N TRP A 132 -0.81 11.67 15.92
CA TRP A 132 -0.89 12.83 15.04
C TRP A 132 -1.99 13.73 15.56
N THR A 133 -1.60 14.74 16.33
CA THR A 133 -2.52 15.61 17.06
C THR A 133 -2.18 17.07 16.79
N GLY A 134 -3.17 17.96 16.87
CA GLY A 134 -3.01 19.39 16.73
C GLY A 134 -4.07 19.93 15.79
N ASP A 135 -3.71 20.89 14.95
CA ASP A 135 -4.64 21.40 13.94
C ASP A 135 -4.94 20.34 12.88
N ALA A 136 -6.19 20.30 12.40
CA ALA A 136 -6.58 19.47 11.26
C ALA A 136 -5.95 20.00 9.97
N TYR A 137 -5.77 19.12 8.97
CA TYR A 137 -5.19 19.47 7.67
C TYR A 137 -5.84 20.71 7.02
N SER A 138 -7.16 20.79 7.03
CA SER A 138 -7.90 21.93 6.46
C SER A 138 -7.55 23.28 7.10
N LYS A 139 -7.01 23.29 8.32
CA LYS A 139 -6.60 24.49 9.04
C LYS A 139 -5.13 24.81 8.80
N TRP A 140 -4.22 23.85 8.97
CA TRP A 140 -2.78 24.14 8.85
C TRP A 140 -2.31 24.28 7.39
N SER A 141 -2.98 23.62 6.43
CA SER A 141 -2.68 23.79 4.99
C SER A 141 -3.11 25.15 4.45
N ALA A 142 -4.04 25.83 5.13
CA ALA A 142 -4.52 27.17 4.80
C ALA A 142 -3.64 28.30 5.37
N VAL A 143 -2.60 27.96 6.14
CA VAL A 143 -1.64 28.96 6.65
C VAL A 143 -0.90 29.60 5.46
N ALA A 144 -0.94 30.93 5.39
CA ALA A 144 -0.21 31.69 4.37
C ALA A 144 1.29 31.35 4.39
N ASP A 145 1.93 31.38 3.23
CA ASP A 145 3.35 31.05 3.06
C ASP A 145 3.73 29.62 3.47
N THR A 146 2.78 28.68 3.45
CA THR A 146 3.11 27.25 3.57
C THR A 146 3.82 26.76 2.32
N HIS A 147 5.07 26.33 2.48
CA HIS A 147 5.86 25.80 1.37
C HIS A 147 5.57 24.32 1.14
N LYS A 148 5.29 23.95 -0.11
CA LYS A 148 4.91 22.57 -0.47
C LYS A 148 6.07 21.85 -1.13
N GLY A 149 6.29 20.61 -0.74
CA GLY A 149 7.23 19.69 -1.37
C GLY A 149 6.68 18.27 -1.33
N VAL A 150 7.11 17.45 -2.27
CA VAL A 150 6.71 16.04 -2.33
C VAL A 150 7.94 15.17 -2.05
N TYR A 151 7.74 14.10 -1.29
CA TYR A 151 8.74 13.08 -1.03
C TYR A 151 9.32 12.61 -2.36
N LYS A 152 10.63 12.68 -2.48
CA LYS A 152 11.26 12.51 -3.78
C LYS A 152 11.25 11.04 -4.18
N SER A 153 10.93 10.78 -5.44
CA SER A 153 10.88 9.43 -6.01
C SER A 153 12.22 8.66 -5.97
N THR A 154 13.33 9.38 -5.77
CA THR A 154 14.67 8.80 -5.57
C THR A 154 14.99 8.47 -4.12
N SER A 155 14.18 8.97 -3.17
CA SER A 155 14.31 8.65 -1.75
C SER A 155 13.80 7.23 -1.50
N LYS A 156 14.24 6.60 -0.41
CA LYS A 156 13.89 5.20 -0.14
C LYS A 156 12.44 5.09 0.32
N GLN A 157 11.73 4.07 -0.16
CA GLN A 157 10.44 3.71 0.43
C GLN A 157 10.54 3.50 1.95
N LEU A 158 9.49 3.91 2.66
CA LEU A 158 9.37 3.82 4.10
C LEU A 158 8.57 2.56 4.47
N ASN A 159 9.22 1.63 5.18
CA ASN A 159 8.52 0.48 5.76
C ASN A 159 7.93 0.89 7.11
N ILE A 160 6.61 0.89 7.23
CA ILE A 160 5.91 1.29 8.47
C ILE A 160 4.99 0.18 8.94
N ASN A 161 4.85 0.00 10.26
CA ASN A 161 3.82 -0.87 10.84
C ASN A 161 2.51 -0.13 11.18
N SER A 162 2.57 1.20 11.21
CA SER A 162 1.46 2.09 11.58
C SER A 162 1.81 3.54 11.25
N LEU A 163 0.81 4.43 11.29
CA LEU A 163 1.07 5.87 11.20
C LEU A 163 1.88 6.40 12.40
N LYS A 164 1.83 5.72 13.55
CA LYS A 164 2.66 6.05 14.72
C LYS A 164 4.13 5.72 14.49
N ASP A 165 4.41 4.59 13.84
CA ASP A 165 5.75 4.23 13.42
C ASP A 165 6.27 5.21 12.36
N LEU A 166 5.45 5.58 11.36
CA LEU A 166 5.79 6.66 10.43
C LEU A 166 6.22 7.93 11.16
N LYS A 167 5.44 8.38 12.16
CA LYS A 167 5.79 9.55 12.98
C LYS A 167 7.17 9.38 13.63
N SER A 168 7.40 8.22 14.24
CA SER A 168 8.64 7.89 14.96
C SER A 168 9.86 7.85 14.03
N GLN A 169 9.70 7.37 12.80
CA GLN A 169 10.77 7.33 11.81
C GLN A 169 11.20 8.73 11.34
N LEU A 170 10.27 9.69 11.39
CA LEU A 170 10.44 11.08 10.97
C LEU A 170 10.79 12.05 12.13
N ASP A 171 10.78 11.59 13.38
CA ASP A 171 10.69 12.47 14.56
C ASP A 171 11.98 13.25 14.92
N THR A 172 13.11 12.95 14.29
CA THR A 172 14.38 13.67 14.57
C THR A 172 14.58 14.82 13.60
N SER A 173 14.95 16.00 14.11
CA SER A 173 15.22 17.21 13.31
C SER A 173 16.16 16.98 12.14
N ALA A 174 17.26 16.25 12.34
CA ALA A 174 18.22 15.94 11.28
C ALA A 174 17.61 15.12 10.13
N LYS A 175 16.80 14.08 10.44
CA LYS A 175 16.17 13.24 9.42
C LYS A 175 15.11 13.99 8.64
N ILE A 176 14.19 14.67 9.35
CA ILE A 176 13.12 15.38 8.66
C ILE A 176 13.67 16.55 7.84
N LYS A 177 14.73 17.23 8.32
CA LYS A 177 15.44 18.22 7.52
C LYS A 177 16.01 17.63 6.24
N ALA A 178 16.70 16.48 6.31
CA ALA A 178 17.26 15.83 5.13
C ALA A 178 16.17 15.47 4.11
N ILE A 179 15.03 14.95 4.58
CA ILE A 179 13.88 14.66 3.73
C ILE A 179 13.32 15.93 3.09
N CYS A 180 13.15 17.02 3.86
CA CYS A 180 12.74 18.31 3.33
C CYS A 180 13.72 18.81 2.25
N ASP A 181 15.02 18.75 2.49
CA ASP A 181 16.04 19.19 1.54
C ASP A 181 15.96 18.36 0.23
N GLU A 182 15.79 17.04 0.33
CA GLU A 182 15.58 16.15 -0.84
C GLU A 182 14.29 16.47 -1.60
N SER A 183 13.24 16.89 -0.89
CA SER A 183 11.94 17.30 -1.43
C SER A 183 11.89 18.74 -1.95
N ASN A 184 13.05 19.36 -2.22
CA ASN A 184 13.20 20.76 -2.66
C ASN A 184 12.66 21.80 -1.67
N LEU A 185 12.49 21.44 -0.40
CA LEU A 185 12.17 22.34 0.72
C LEU A 185 13.46 22.79 1.43
N VAL A 186 14.36 23.40 0.67
CA VAL A 186 15.70 23.80 1.14
C VAL A 186 15.67 25.23 1.68
N PHE A 187 15.93 25.39 2.97
CA PHE A 187 15.98 26.69 3.65
C PHE A 187 17.30 26.86 4.40
N SER A 188 18.33 27.33 3.69
CA SER A 188 19.71 27.40 4.21
C SER A 188 19.91 28.26 5.45
N THR A 189 18.98 29.16 5.75
CA THR A 189 18.99 30.03 6.94
C THR A 189 18.05 29.58 8.06
N ALA A 190 17.36 28.45 7.89
CA ALA A 190 16.58 27.84 8.95
C ALA A 190 17.49 27.13 9.96
N ASP A 191 17.12 27.19 11.24
CA ASP A 191 17.82 26.47 12.30
C ASP A 191 17.64 24.96 12.13
N ALA A 192 18.74 24.24 11.93
CA ALA A 192 18.73 22.81 11.62
C ALA A 192 18.11 21.96 12.75
N ASP A 193 18.24 22.39 14.02
CA ASP A 193 17.73 21.65 15.18
C ASP A 193 16.26 21.99 15.49
N SER A 194 15.68 22.97 14.79
CA SER A 194 14.31 23.41 15.00
C SER A 194 13.27 22.63 14.17
N TYR A 195 13.73 21.81 13.22
CA TYR A 195 12.87 21.01 12.36
C TYR A 195 12.09 19.98 13.17
N LYS A 196 10.77 19.95 13.02
CA LYS A 196 9.87 19.02 13.73
C LYS A 196 8.58 18.78 12.97
N ILE A 197 7.98 17.62 13.22
CA ILE A 197 6.66 17.23 12.72
C ILE A 197 5.57 17.57 13.74
N GLN A 198 4.43 18.09 13.28
CA GLN A 198 3.31 18.47 14.15
C GLN A 198 1.96 18.29 13.44
N ASN A 199 0.87 18.56 14.16
CA ASN A 199 -0.51 18.56 13.64
C ASN A 199 -1.04 17.18 13.19
N GLU A 200 -2.32 17.16 12.81
CA GLU A 200 -2.93 15.98 12.19
C GLU A 200 -2.46 15.84 10.74
N LEU A 201 -2.41 14.59 10.26
CA LEU A 201 -2.10 14.29 8.85
C LEU A 201 -3.19 14.83 7.92
N GLY A 202 -2.81 15.22 6.72
CA GLY A 202 -3.74 15.40 5.60
C GLY A 202 -3.70 14.21 4.66
N PHE A 203 -4.77 13.98 3.91
CA PHE A 203 -4.80 12.99 2.84
C PHE A 203 -5.62 13.52 1.67
N THR A 204 -4.98 13.66 0.51
CA THR A 204 -5.62 14.19 -0.71
C THR A 204 -5.30 13.32 -1.92
N GLY A 205 -6.05 13.49 -3.02
CA GLY A 205 -5.89 12.68 -4.26
C GLY A 205 -6.29 11.21 -4.14
N GLY A 206 -6.44 10.70 -2.92
CA GLY A 206 -6.55 9.26 -2.65
C GLY A 206 -5.20 8.56 -2.60
N ASP A 207 -4.10 9.31 -2.69
CA ASP A 207 -2.74 8.76 -2.83
C ASP A 207 -1.63 9.66 -2.27
N LEU A 208 -1.94 10.83 -1.69
CA LEU A 208 -0.93 11.74 -1.13
C LEU A 208 -1.19 12.03 0.36
N LEU A 209 -0.25 11.62 1.22
CA LEU A 209 -0.27 11.86 2.66
C LEU A 209 0.49 13.14 3.00
N HIS A 210 -0.16 14.10 3.65
CA HIS A 210 0.44 15.38 3.99
C HIS A 210 0.93 15.42 5.43
N ILE A 211 2.19 15.81 5.62
CA ILE A 211 2.84 15.95 6.92
C ILE A 211 3.23 17.41 7.11
N ASN A 212 2.76 18.00 8.21
CA ASN A 212 3.19 19.34 8.57
C ASN A 212 4.56 19.30 9.24
N VAL A 213 5.53 19.95 8.61
CA VAL A 213 6.87 20.18 9.15
C VAL A 213 7.01 21.65 9.48
N THR A 214 7.56 21.96 10.65
CA THR A 214 7.96 23.33 10.99
C THR A 214 9.43 23.43 11.31
N ALA A 215 9.98 24.62 11.06
CA ALA A 215 11.30 25.02 11.52
C ALA A 215 11.27 26.49 11.94
N THR A 216 12.36 26.98 12.51
CA THR A 216 12.57 28.40 12.83
C THR A 216 13.53 29.01 11.83
N GLN A 217 13.11 30.05 11.12
CA GLN A 217 13.95 30.79 10.19
C GLN A 217 13.89 32.28 10.55
N ALA A 218 15.04 32.86 10.89
CA ALA A 218 15.15 34.26 11.32
C ALA A 218 14.14 34.66 12.43
N GLY A 219 13.93 33.76 13.42
CA GLY A 219 13.01 33.96 14.54
C GLY A 219 11.52 33.82 14.20
N LYS A 220 11.17 33.43 12.96
CA LYS A 220 9.81 33.15 12.52
C LYS A 220 9.60 31.66 12.30
N THR A 221 8.36 31.19 12.47
CA THR A 221 7.97 29.83 12.08
C THR A 221 7.95 29.71 10.57
N LEU A 222 8.77 28.81 10.04
CA LEU A 222 8.69 28.31 8.68
C LEU A 222 7.72 27.13 8.67
N ASN A 223 6.67 27.20 7.84
CA ASN A 223 5.66 26.15 7.70
C ASN A 223 5.83 25.40 6.38
N MET A 224 5.89 24.08 6.44
CA MET A 224 6.06 23.22 5.27
C MET A 224 4.98 22.12 5.25
N ASP A 225 4.53 21.81 4.04
CA ASP A 225 3.68 20.68 3.71
C ASP A 225 4.53 19.68 2.92
N LEU A 226 4.93 18.60 3.59
CA LEU A 226 5.60 17.48 2.98
C LEU A 226 4.55 16.44 2.58
N GLY A 227 4.25 16.35 1.29
CA GLY A 227 3.42 15.29 0.72
C GLY A 227 4.24 14.02 0.52
N ILE A 228 3.83 12.90 1.09
CA ILE A 228 4.41 11.57 0.82
C ILE A 228 3.40 10.78 -0.01
N PRO A 229 3.73 10.44 -1.28
CA PRO A 229 2.91 9.51 -2.04
C PRO A 229 2.76 8.20 -1.28
N VAL A 230 1.55 7.66 -1.20
CA VAL A 230 1.32 6.42 -0.42
C VAL A 230 2.07 5.23 -1.02
N SER A 231 2.44 5.28 -2.31
CA SER A 231 3.30 4.27 -2.93
C SER A 231 4.76 4.31 -2.46
N ASP A 232 5.17 5.36 -1.74
CA ASP A 232 6.43 5.38 -0.97
C ASP A 232 6.31 4.67 0.38
N LEU A 233 5.12 4.20 0.75
CA LEU A 233 4.86 3.53 2.02
C LEU A 233 4.61 2.04 1.79
N ASN A 234 5.36 1.21 2.52
CA ASN A 234 5.10 -0.22 2.63
C ASN A 234 4.53 -0.52 4.01
N LEU A 235 3.40 -1.20 4.09
CA LEU A 235 2.90 -1.72 5.37
C LEU A 235 3.67 -3.00 5.72
N LYS A 236 4.42 -2.98 6.81
CA LYS A 236 5.24 -4.10 7.26
C LYS A 236 4.90 -4.51 8.69
N ILE A 237 4.30 -5.68 8.86
CA ILE A 237 3.88 -6.25 10.14
C ILE A 237 4.64 -7.53 10.40
N THR A 238 5.44 -7.52 11.46
CA THR A 238 6.07 -8.73 12.00
C THR A 238 5.05 -9.48 12.84
N ASP A 239 4.98 -10.79 12.70
CA ASP A 239 4.08 -11.67 13.47
C ASP A 239 2.59 -11.31 13.36
N LEU A 240 2.13 -10.96 12.14
CA LEU A 240 0.69 -10.81 11.86
C LEU A 240 -0.03 -12.11 12.22
N LYS A 241 -1.03 -12.03 13.09
CA LYS A 241 -1.79 -13.21 13.52
C LYS A 241 -3.03 -13.39 12.67
N VAL A 242 -3.25 -14.64 12.26
CA VAL A 242 -4.40 -15.06 11.46
C VAL A 242 -5.06 -16.25 12.16
N SER A 243 -6.37 -16.16 12.35
CA SER A 243 -7.17 -17.28 12.85
C SER A 243 -8.25 -17.64 11.84
N VAL A 244 -8.45 -18.94 11.63
CA VAL A 244 -9.45 -19.51 10.71
C VAL A 244 -10.47 -20.28 11.52
N THR A 245 -11.75 -20.02 11.27
CA THR A 245 -12.85 -20.78 11.88
C THR A 245 -13.09 -22.10 11.17
N ALA A 246 -13.62 -23.09 11.90
CA ALA A 246 -14.01 -24.35 11.29
C ALA A 246 -15.19 -24.15 10.33
N SER A 247 -15.20 -24.87 9.21
CA SER A 247 -16.37 -24.97 8.34
C SER A 247 -16.54 -26.37 7.78
N ASN A 248 -17.78 -26.70 7.42
CA ASN A 248 -18.15 -27.95 6.78
C ASN A 248 -18.94 -27.61 5.51
N ASN A 249 -18.65 -28.27 4.39
CA ASN A 249 -19.45 -28.13 3.17
C ASN A 249 -20.39 -29.34 2.95
N SER A 250 -21.35 -29.20 2.02
CA SER A 250 -22.32 -30.26 1.69
C SER A 250 -21.70 -31.54 1.10
N THR A 251 -20.44 -31.47 0.65
CA THR A 251 -19.68 -32.61 0.10
C THR A 251 -18.85 -33.37 1.16
N GLY A 252 -18.93 -32.95 2.43
CA GLY A 252 -18.18 -33.55 3.55
C GLY A 252 -16.76 -33.01 3.73
N ASN A 253 -16.25 -32.18 2.81
CA ASN A 253 -14.96 -31.53 2.97
C ASN A 253 -15.05 -30.43 4.03
N ASN A 254 -14.01 -30.33 4.87
CA ASN A 254 -14.02 -29.44 6.03
C ASN A 254 -12.74 -28.59 6.08
N VAL A 255 -12.83 -27.43 6.73
CA VAL A 255 -11.67 -26.63 7.14
C VAL A 255 -11.53 -26.75 8.66
N ALA A 256 -10.35 -27.10 9.14
CA ALA A 256 -10.08 -27.14 10.58
C ALA A 256 -9.95 -25.74 11.15
N ALA A 257 -10.48 -25.52 12.36
CA ALA A 257 -10.21 -24.29 13.09
C ALA A 257 -8.75 -24.25 13.54
N VAL A 258 -8.07 -23.14 13.26
CA VAL A 258 -6.70 -22.90 13.72
C VAL A 258 -6.60 -21.45 14.16
N SER A 259 -6.07 -21.21 15.37
CA SER A 259 -5.90 -19.87 15.94
C SER A 259 -4.43 -19.44 15.93
N ASP A 260 -4.21 -18.13 15.83
CA ASP A 260 -2.91 -17.48 16.02
C ASP A 260 -1.79 -18.02 15.12
N LEU A 261 -2.10 -18.36 13.87
CA LEU A 261 -1.09 -18.59 12.84
C LEU A 261 -0.35 -17.27 12.59
N THR A 262 0.99 -17.29 12.55
CA THR A 262 1.81 -16.08 12.41
C THR A 262 2.49 -16.00 11.05
N THR A 263 2.56 -14.80 10.48
CA THR A 263 3.33 -14.51 9.26
C THR A 263 4.01 -13.15 9.31
N ASN A 264 5.13 -12.99 8.62
CA ASN A 264 5.70 -11.68 8.30
C ASN A 264 4.96 -11.12 7.09
N PHE A 265 4.15 -10.10 7.30
CA PHE A 265 3.34 -9.48 6.25
C PHE A 265 4.00 -8.20 5.75
N THR A 266 4.20 -8.09 4.44
CA THR A 266 4.64 -6.87 3.75
C THR A 266 3.66 -6.57 2.61
N TYR A 267 3.15 -5.34 2.57
CA TYR A 267 2.26 -4.87 1.53
C TYR A 267 2.81 -3.60 0.89
N ASN A 268 3.16 -3.69 -0.40
CA ASN A 268 3.62 -2.56 -1.21
C ASN A 268 2.41 -1.86 -1.85
N ILE A 269 2.19 -0.60 -1.49
CA ILE A 269 1.04 0.16 -1.96
C ILE A 269 1.32 0.59 -3.41
N GLY A 270 0.44 0.16 -4.32
CA GLY A 270 0.56 0.46 -5.73
C GLY A 270 0.32 1.92 -6.07
N ILE A 271 0.90 2.37 -7.18
CA ILE A 271 0.69 3.68 -7.77
C ILE A 271 -0.71 3.75 -8.36
N LYS A 272 -1.48 4.74 -7.92
CA LYS A 272 -2.80 5.07 -8.47
C LYS A 272 -2.66 5.60 -9.90
N GLU A 273 -3.36 4.99 -10.85
CA GLU A 273 -3.22 5.30 -12.30
C GLU A 273 -3.91 6.58 -12.74
N GLU A 274 -4.86 7.08 -11.95
CA GLU A 274 -5.63 8.28 -12.28
C GLU A 274 -4.75 9.52 -12.31
N VAL A 275 -4.81 10.28 -13.40
CA VAL A 275 -4.09 11.55 -13.55
C VAL A 275 -5.01 12.75 -13.36
N THR A 276 -4.48 13.82 -12.78
CA THR A 276 -5.12 15.13 -12.72
C THR A 276 -4.71 15.96 -13.94
N ALA A 277 -5.70 16.48 -14.68
CA ALA A 277 -5.42 17.39 -15.79
C ALA A 277 -4.94 18.76 -15.26
N PRO A 278 -3.90 19.36 -15.87
CA PRO A 278 -3.44 20.68 -15.49
C PRO A 278 -4.52 21.74 -15.77
N THR A 279 -4.72 22.65 -14.82
CA THR A 279 -5.70 23.75 -14.96
C THR A 279 -5.08 25.06 -15.45
N GLU A 280 -3.76 25.18 -15.37
CA GLU A 280 -3.02 26.36 -15.84
C GLU A 280 -3.07 26.47 -17.36
N LYS A 281 -3.00 27.71 -17.87
CA LYS A 281 -3.05 28.03 -19.30
C LYS A 281 -1.78 28.75 -19.77
N PRO A 282 -0.62 28.07 -19.78
CA PRO A 282 0.64 28.69 -20.16
C PRO A 282 0.63 29.11 -21.64
N ASN A 283 1.57 29.97 -22.00
CA ASN A 283 1.72 30.44 -23.38
C ASN A 283 2.37 29.37 -24.26
N LEU A 284 1.85 29.17 -25.47
CA LEU A 284 2.44 28.31 -26.50
C LEU A 284 2.46 29.07 -27.84
N ALA A 285 3.59 29.09 -28.55
CA ALA A 285 3.65 29.70 -29.87
C ALA A 285 2.87 28.86 -30.88
N LYS A 286 2.16 29.49 -31.83
CA LYS A 286 1.41 28.77 -32.87
C LYS A 286 2.29 27.84 -33.72
N THR A 287 3.54 28.24 -33.95
CA THR A 287 4.55 27.46 -34.69
C THR A 287 5.05 26.23 -33.93
N ASP A 288 4.82 26.15 -32.61
CA ASP A 288 5.18 25.00 -31.77
C ASP A 288 4.06 23.96 -31.66
N LYS A 289 2.95 24.18 -32.36
CA LYS A 289 1.81 23.26 -32.40
C LYS A 289 2.24 21.88 -32.92
N GLY A 290 2.05 20.85 -32.10
CA GLY A 290 2.37 19.46 -32.43
C GLY A 290 3.78 19.01 -32.01
N GLU A 291 4.65 19.93 -31.59
CA GLU A 291 5.98 19.60 -31.06
C GLU A 291 5.87 19.20 -29.58
N VAL A 292 5.75 17.90 -29.31
CA VAL A 292 5.43 17.38 -27.96
C VAL A 292 6.34 17.93 -26.86
N MET A 293 7.65 18.03 -27.10
CA MET A 293 8.59 18.55 -26.10
C MET A 293 8.44 20.06 -25.87
N LYS A 294 8.04 20.83 -26.88
CA LYS A 294 7.75 22.26 -26.71
C LYS A 294 6.45 22.49 -25.94
N VAL A 295 5.44 21.66 -26.19
CA VAL A 295 4.19 21.64 -25.42
C VAL A 295 4.47 21.29 -23.94
N LEU A 296 5.26 20.25 -23.69
CA LEU A 296 5.64 19.84 -22.33
C LEU A 296 6.54 20.88 -21.63
N LYS A 297 7.41 21.56 -22.37
CA LYS A 297 8.18 22.72 -21.86
C LYS A 297 7.27 23.86 -21.45
N ALA A 298 6.26 24.21 -22.25
CA ALA A 298 5.30 25.26 -21.92
C ALA A 298 4.52 24.94 -20.63
N LEU A 299 4.25 23.65 -20.36
CA LEU A 299 3.69 23.17 -19.09
C LEU A 299 4.69 23.15 -17.92
N GLY A 300 5.98 23.45 -18.16
CA GLY A 300 7.02 23.42 -17.14
C GLY A 300 7.57 22.02 -16.83
N TYR A 301 7.26 21.01 -17.63
CA TYR A 301 7.58 19.60 -17.35
C TYR A 301 8.97 19.15 -17.82
N THR A 302 9.79 20.07 -18.31
CA THR A 302 11.14 19.74 -18.80
C THR A 302 12.21 20.12 -17.78
N GLN A 303 13.38 19.48 -17.90
CA GLN A 303 14.51 19.74 -17.02
C GLN A 303 15.07 21.14 -17.28
N THR A 304 15.40 21.84 -16.20
CA THR A 304 16.06 23.14 -16.30
C THR A 304 17.45 22.95 -16.91
N GLY A 305 17.69 23.55 -18.09
CA GLY A 305 18.96 23.47 -18.82
C GLY A 305 19.06 22.33 -19.84
N ASP A 306 18.10 21.40 -19.86
CA ASP A 306 17.98 20.37 -20.91
C ASP A 306 16.51 20.11 -21.24
N GLU A 307 15.97 20.95 -22.11
CA GLU A 307 14.55 20.95 -22.49
C GLU A 307 14.17 19.76 -23.39
N THR A 308 15.16 18.92 -23.76
CA THR A 308 14.93 17.68 -24.50
C THR A 308 14.53 16.51 -23.60
N LYS A 309 14.58 16.71 -22.27
CA LYS A 309 14.22 15.70 -21.27
C LYS A 309 13.10 16.16 -20.35
N LEU A 310 12.29 15.21 -19.92
CA LEU A 310 11.28 15.43 -18.89
C LEU A 310 11.91 15.47 -17.50
N ASP A 311 11.33 16.32 -16.67
CA ASP A 311 11.56 16.40 -15.25
C ASP A 311 10.46 15.58 -14.58
N ASN A 312 10.76 14.31 -14.28
CA ASN A 312 9.76 13.35 -13.80
C ASN A 312 9.10 13.81 -12.49
N ASP A 313 9.84 14.48 -11.61
CA ASP A 313 9.29 14.99 -10.36
C ASP A 313 8.26 16.12 -10.63
N LYS A 314 8.51 17.00 -11.61
CA LYS A 314 7.54 18.03 -12.02
C LYS A 314 6.30 17.42 -12.68
N VAL A 315 6.49 16.42 -13.55
CA VAL A 315 5.37 15.71 -14.19
C VAL A 315 4.52 15.01 -13.13
N SER A 316 5.14 14.26 -12.23
CA SER A 316 4.46 13.58 -11.11
C SER A 316 3.66 14.55 -10.26
N ASN A 317 4.28 15.64 -9.82
CA ASN A 317 3.62 16.62 -8.95
C ASN A 317 2.44 17.31 -9.63
N SER A 318 2.53 17.57 -10.94
CA SER A 318 1.45 18.24 -11.67
C SER A 318 0.30 17.30 -12.04
N LEU A 319 0.60 16.03 -12.33
CA LEU A 319 -0.41 15.05 -12.75
C LEU A 319 -0.94 14.21 -11.57
N GLY A 320 -0.34 14.29 -10.39
CA GLY A 320 -0.69 13.42 -9.26
C GLY A 320 -0.36 11.95 -9.54
N LEU A 321 0.67 11.69 -10.33
CA LEU A 321 1.09 10.34 -10.72
C LEU A 321 2.54 10.12 -10.30
N TYR A 322 2.72 9.61 -9.08
CA TYR A 322 4.03 9.55 -8.42
C TYR A 322 4.81 8.27 -8.75
N ASN A 323 6.12 8.30 -8.48
CA ASN A 323 7.01 7.13 -8.55
C ASN A 323 7.06 6.44 -9.92
N CYS A 324 6.98 7.25 -10.98
CA CYS A 324 7.10 6.82 -12.36
C CYS A 324 8.21 7.55 -13.11
N GLU A 325 8.82 6.87 -14.07
CA GLU A 325 9.58 7.47 -15.16
C GLU A 325 8.63 7.78 -16.33
N PHE A 326 8.65 9.02 -16.83
CA PHE A 326 7.82 9.47 -17.94
C PHE A 326 8.60 9.59 -19.24
N THR A 327 7.97 9.13 -20.32
CA THR A 327 8.46 9.35 -21.70
C THR A 327 7.38 10.02 -22.54
N ALA A 328 7.75 11.10 -23.23
CA ALA A 328 6.85 11.80 -24.14
C ALA A 328 6.45 10.93 -25.33
N VAL A 329 5.16 10.89 -25.67
CA VAL A 329 4.64 10.17 -26.85
C VAL A 329 4.15 11.16 -27.90
N SER A 330 3.16 12.00 -27.56
CA SER A 330 2.57 12.93 -28.51
C SER A 330 1.86 14.10 -27.83
N ALA A 331 1.72 15.22 -28.55
CA ALA A 331 0.79 16.29 -28.23
C ALA A 331 -0.06 16.59 -29.46
N THR A 332 -1.31 16.16 -29.46
CA THR A 332 -2.22 16.27 -30.61
C THR A 332 -3.29 17.31 -30.32
N PRO A 333 -3.54 18.28 -31.21
CA PRO A 333 -4.64 19.22 -31.04
C PRO A 333 -5.98 18.48 -30.92
N VAL A 334 -6.84 18.91 -29.99
CA VAL A 334 -8.21 18.40 -29.89
C VAL A 334 -9.01 18.93 -31.07
N GLU A 335 -9.78 18.07 -31.74
CA GLU A 335 -10.61 18.47 -32.87
C GLU A 335 -11.56 19.62 -32.49
N GLY A 336 -11.60 20.66 -33.32
CA GLY A 336 -12.43 21.84 -33.07
C GLY A 336 -11.87 22.85 -32.06
N SER A 337 -10.67 22.63 -31.50
CA SER A 337 -9.99 23.59 -30.61
C SER A 337 -8.60 23.95 -31.13
N GLU A 338 -8.27 25.24 -31.11
CA GLU A 338 -6.94 25.72 -31.48
C GLU A 338 -5.96 25.73 -30.31
N ASP A 339 -6.49 25.76 -29.08
CA ASP A 339 -5.80 26.04 -27.83
C ASP A 339 -5.73 24.81 -26.90
N LYS A 340 -6.39 23.70 -27.24
CA LYS A 340 -6.44 22.49 -26.43
C LYS A 340 -5.74 21.32 -27.11
N PHE A 341 -4.98 20.58 -26.32
CA PHE A 341 -4.17 19.45 -26.79
C PHE A 341 -4.41 18.23 -25.92
N THR A 342 -4.54 17.06 -26.56
CA THR A 342 -4.41 15.76 -25.91
C THR A 342 -2.93 15.40 -25.87
N ILE A 343 -2.39 15.29 -24.66
CA ILE A 343 -1.00 14.93 -24.41
C ILE A 343 -0.96 13.49 -23.96
N LYS A 344 -0.09 12.69 -24.58
CA LYS A 344 0.15 11.29 -24.23
C LYS A 344 1.57 11.12 -23.73
N LEU A 345 1.70 10.43 -22.60
CA LEU A 345 2.97 10.01 -22.02
C LEU A 345 2.93 8.51 -21.77
N LYS A 346 4.10 7.88 -21.82
CA LYS A 346 4.31 6.56 -21.20
C LYS A 346 4.77 6.78 -19.77
N ALA A 347 4.15 6.07 -18.83
CA ALA A 347 4.54 6.04 -17.43
C ALA A 347 4.99 4.62 -17.09
N LYS A 348 6.19 4.48 -16.53
CA LYS A 348 6.72 3.20 -16.05
C LYS A 348 7.06 3.34 -14.56
N PRO A 349 6.52 2.48 -13.68
CA PRO A 349 6.90 2.49 -12.27
C PRO A 349 8.42 2.40 -12.13
N LEU A 350 8.97 3.18 -11.20
CA LEU A 350 10.38 3.09 -10.83
C LEU A 350 10.69 1.73 -10.21
N THR A 351 11.97 1.41 -10.07
CA THR A 351 12.40 0.16 -9.42
C THR A 351 11.82 0.09 -8.00
N ASP A 352 11.32 -1.09 -7.62
CA ASP A 352 10.61 -1.38 -6.36
C ASP A 352 9.16 -0.86 -6.25
N TYR A 353 8.66 -0.12 -7.25
CA TYR A 353 7.26 0.30 -7.31
C TYR A 353 6.44 -0.53 -8.30
N VAL A 354 5.13 -0.55 -8.09
CA VAL A 354 4.14 -1.25 -8.92
C VAL A 354 2.87 -0.42 -9.03
N TRP A 355 2.02 -0.71 -10.02
CA TRP A 355 0.66 -0.18 -10.13
C TRP A 355 -0.27 -0.82 -9.09
N GLU A 356 -1.47 -0.26 -8.91
CA GLU A 356 -2.50 -0.82 -8.02
C GLU A 356 -2.95 -2.25 -8.39
N ASP A 357 -2.74 -2.67 -9.63
CA ASP A 357 -2.97 -4.06 -10.10
C ASP A 357 -1.81 -5.02 -9.80
N GLY A 358 -0.73 -4.53 -9.17
CA GLY A 358 0.47 -5.29 -8.81
C GLY A 358 1.50 -5.43 -9.94
N THR A 359 1.24 -4.91 -11.14
CA THR A 359 2.18 -4.95 -12.27
C THR A 359 3.19 -3.80 -12.23
N ASN A 360 4.34 -3.96 -12.89
CA ASN A 360 5.34 -2.90 -13.06
C ASN A 360 5.57 -2.54 -14.55
N THR A 361 4.62 -2.91 -15.40
CA THR A 361 4.70 -2.67 -16.84
C THR A 361 4.43 -1.21 -17.18
N GLU A 362 5.04 -0.72 -18.26
CA GLU A 362 4.75 0.62 -18.77
C GLU A 362 3.28 0.73 -19.22
N LYS A 363 2.63 1.85 -18.87
CA LYS A 363 1.26 2.20 -19.28
C LYS A 363 1.25 3.53 -20.04
N GLU A 364 0.37 3.67 -21.02
CA GLU A 364 0.12 4.96 -21.68
C GLU A 364 -0.92 5.75 -20.89
N ILE A 365 -0.58 6.97 -20.51
CA ILE A 365 -1.50 7.92 -19.89
C ILE A 365 -1.81 9.06 -20.85
N SER A 366 -3.01 9.65 -20.70
CA SER A 366 -3.47 10.75 -21.53
C SER A 366 -4.17 11.80 -20.67
N PHE A 367 -3.88 13.07 -20.94
CA PHE A 367 -4.58 14.20 -20.32
C PHE A 367 -4.74 15.33 -21.33
N GLU A 368 -5.68 16.22 -21.07
CA GLU A 368 -5.89 17.42 -21.88
C GLU A 368 -5.23 18.62 -21.20
N ALA A 369 -4.62 19.50 -22.00
CA ALA A 369 -4.08 20.76 -21.54
C ALA A 369 -4.56 21.90 -22.45
N THR A 370 -4.78 23.07 -21.87
CA THR A 370 -5.17 24.29 -22.59
C THR A 370 -4.03 25.30 -22.54
N PHE A 371 -3.78 25.99 -23.63
CA PHE A 371 -2.70 26.96 -23.78
C PHE A 371 -3.24 28.31 -24.23
N THR A 372 -2.60 29.38 -23.79
CA THR A 372 -2.79 30.68 -24.43
C THR A 372 -1.93 30.72 -25.70
N MET A 373 -2.58 30.67 -26.86
CA MET A 373 -1.85 30.67 -28.13
C MET A 373 -1.26 32.05 -28.43
N THR A 374 0.05 32.11 -28.60
CA THR A 374 0.81 33.34 -28.93
C THR A 374 1.25 33.31 -30.40
N GLY A 375 1.45 34.49 -31.00
CA GLY A 375 1.61 34.70 -32.45
C GLY A 375 2.68 33.84 -33.14
N ASN A 376 2.70 33.92 -34.48
CA ASN A 376 3.56 33.10 -35.35
C ASN A 376 5.04 33.16 -35.00
#